data_AF-A0A5Q2MW21-F1
#
_entry.id   AF-A0A5Q2MW21-F1
#
_cell.length_a   1.000
_cell.length_b   1.000
_cell.length_c   1.000
_cell.angle_alpha   90.00
_cell.angle_beta   90.00
_cell.angle_gamma   90.00
#
_symmetry.space_group_name_H-M   'P 1'
#
loop_
_entity.id
_entity.type
_entity.pdbx_description
1 polymer ?
#
loop_
_entity_poly.entity_id
_entity_poly.type
_entity_poly.pdbx_seq_one_letter_code
_entity_poly.pdbx_strand_id
1 'polypeptide(L)' 'MSVREAGVICQLCHNQRVVDSICAMVPECWGSAKKDLACWHICADCYPHFEEKVLSFYRAMD' A
#
# COMPACT_ATOMS: atom_id res chain seq x y z
N MET A 1 4.61 -22.49 1.82
CA MET A 1 5.99 -21.99 1.86
C MET A 1 5.94 -20.50 2.16
N SER A 2 6.22 -20.08 3.39
CA SER A 2 6.32 -18.64 3.71
C SER A 2 7.64 -18.12 3.16
N VAL A 3 7.56 -17.31 2.12
CA VAL A 3 8.68 -16.49 1.65
C VAL A 3 9.06 -15.58 2.83
N ARG A 4 10.16 -15.87 3.53
CA ARG A 4 10.76 -14.91 4.44
C ARG A 4 11.43 -13.87 3.55
N GLU A 5 10.68 -12.87 3.12
CA GLU A 5 11.24 -11.76 2.35
C GLU A 5 12.31 -11.06 3.20
N ALA A 6 13.53 -11.06 2.69
CA ALA A 6 14.66 -10.43 3.34
C ALA A 6 14.41 -8.92 3.43
N GLY A 7 14.14 -8.42 4.63
CA GLY A 7 14.33 -7.02 4.99
C GLY A 7 13.54 -6.00 4.16
N VAL A 8 12.27 -6.27 3.86
CA VAL A 8 11.43 -5.28 3.17
C VAL A 8 11.30 -4.03 4.04
N ILE A 9 11.65 -2.90 3.45
CA ILE A 9 11.54 -1.57 4.05
C ILE A 9 10.15 -0.99 3.71
N CYS A 10 9.54 -0.30 4.65
CA CYS A 10 8.21 0.29 4.50
C CYS A 10 8.17 1.21 3.28
N GLN A 11 7.25 0.97 2.34
CA GLN A 11 7.12 1.75 1.10
C GLN A 11 6.57 3.16 1.31
N LEU A 12 6.10 3.50 2.51
CA LEU A 12 5.64 4.86 2.84
C LEU A 12 6.76 5.74 3.41
N CYS A 13 7.49 5.24 4.42
CA CYS A 13 8.48 6.04 5.13
C CYS A 13 9.93 5.71 4.74
N HIS A 14 10.16 4.61 4.03
CA HIS A 14 11.48 4.11 3.62
C HIS A 14 12.50 3.94 4.77
N ASN A 15 12.06 3.95 6.03
CA ASN A 15 12.94 4.07 7.20
C ASN A 15 12.81 2.89 8.16
N GLN A 16 11.65 2.24 8.20
CA GLN A 16 11.37 1.16 9.14
C GLN A 16 11.15 -0.16 8.44
N ARG A 17 11.44 -1.24 9.18
CA ARG A 17 11.15 -2.60 8.73
C ARG A 17 9.64 -2.80 8.66
N VAL A 18 9.22 -3.48 7.59
CA VAL A 18 7.84 -3.89 7.37
C VAL A 18 7.43 -4.91 8.41
N VAL A 19 6.19 -4.77 8.88
CA VAL A 19 5.55 -5.75 9.76
C VAL A 19 4.37 -6.42 9.09
N ASP A 20 3.79 -5.80 8.05
CA ASP A 20 2.60 -6.30 7.37
C ASP A 20 2.51 -5.84 5.90
N SER A 21 1.73 -6.56 5.11
CA SER A 21 1.39 -6.23 3.73
C SER A 21 -0.10 -5.91 3.61
N ILE A 22 -0.44 -4.72 3.14
CA ILE A 22 -1.83 -4.32 2.87
C ILE A 22 -2.09 -4.44 1.38
N CYS A 23 -3.20 -5.08 0.99
CA CYS A 23 -3.67 -5.08 -0.38
C CYS A 23 -5.03 -4.39 -0.50
N ALA A 24 -5.21 -3.56 -1.53
CA ALA A 24 -6.45 -2.86 -1.81
C ALA A 24 -6.74 -2.83 -3.32
N MET A 25 -8.02 -2.88 -3.67
CA MET A 25 -8.47 -2.68 -5.06
C MET A 25 -8.38 -1.19 -5.41
N VAL A 26 -7.55 -0.85 -6.37
CA VAL A 26 -7.36 0.53 -6.84
C VAL A 26 -7.63 0.63 -8.35
N PRO A 27 -8.12 1.76 -8.87
CA PRO A 27 -8.21 1.98 -10.31
C PRO A 27 -6.83 1.84 -10.97
N GLU A 28 -6.78 1.20 -12.13
CA GLU A 28 -5.53 1.03 -12.89
C GLU A 28 -4.96 2.39 -13.35
N CYS A 29 -5.85 3.31 -13.73
CA CYS A 29 -5.54 4.68 -14.11
C CYS A 29 -6.73 5.61 -13.84
N TRP A 30 -6.49 6.93 -13.87
CA TRP A 30 -7.50 7.94 -13.61
C TRP A 30 -8.71 7.79 -14.55
N GLY A 31 -9.92 7.66 -13.98
CA GLY A 31 -11.18 7.52 -14.72
C GLY A 31 -11.46 6.10 -15.24
N SER A 32 -10.61 5.12 -14.93
CA SER A 32 -10.82 3.74 -15.35
C SER A 32 -11.86 3.03 -14.49
N ALA A 33 -12.81 2.36 -15.15
CA ALA A 33 -13.72 1.43 -14.48
C ALA A 33 -13.02 0.12 -14.06
N LYS A 34 -11.83 -0.16 -14.60
CA LYS A 34 -11.03 -1.34 -14.27
C LYS A 34 -10.21 -1.09 -13.01
N LYS A 35 -10.41 -1.94 -12.01
CA LYS A 35 -9.68 -1.93 -10.74
C LYS A 35 -8.79 -3.15 -10.67
N ASP A 36 -7.56 -2.96 -10.24
CA ASP A 36 -6.58 -4.02 -10.02
C ASP A 36 -6.22 -4.10 -8.53
N LEU A 37 -5.77 -5.28 -8.09
CA LEU A 37 -5.30 -5.49 -6.74
C LEU A 37 -3.86 -4.99 -6.63
N ALA A 38 -3.64 -3.96 -5.83
CA ALA A 38 -2.31 -3.46 -5.50
C ALA A 38 -1.98 -3.80 -4.04
N CYS A 39 -0.73 -4.17 -3.77
CA CYS A 39 -0.24 -4.53 -2.44
C CYS A 39 0.94 -3.66 -2.05
N TRP A 40 1.00 -3.27 -0.78
CA TRP A 40 2.06 -2.47 -0.19
C TRP A 40 2.59 -3.07 1.10
N HIS A 41 3.90 -2.98 1.27
CA HIS A 41 4.61 -3.37 2.47
C HIS A 41 4.76 -2.17 3.40
N ILE A 42 4.13 -2.22 4.56
CA ILE A 42 4.00 -1.07 5.47
C ILE A 42 4.53 -1.44 6.88
N CYS A 43 5.15 -0.48 7.57
CA CYS A 43 5.51 -0.64 8.99
C CYS A 43 4.33 -0.33 9.92
N ALA A 44 4.44 -0.73 11.19
CA ALA A 44 3.39 -0.53 12.19
C ALA A 44 3.00 0.94 12.36
N ASP A 45 3.97 1.86 12.28
CA ASP A 45 3.72 3.29 12.47
C ASP A 45 3.00 3.93 11.28
N CYS A 46 3.21 3.40 10.07
CA CYS A 46 2.57 3.92 8.85
C CYS A 46 1.22 3.26 8.57
N TYR A 47 0.94 2.09 9.14
CA TYR A 47 -0.30 1.34 8.94
C TYR A 47 -1.56 2.18 9.26
N PRO A 48 -1.66 2.89 10.41
CA PRO A 48 -2.83 3.72 10.72
C PRO A 48 -3.07 4.87 9.74
N HIS A 49 -2.04 5.30 9.03
CA HIS A 49 -2.08 6.42 8.08
C HIS A 49 -2.16 5.96 6.62
N PHE A 50 -2.23 4.65 6.37
CA PHE A 50 -2.20 4.11 5.00
C PHE A 50 -3.39 4.61 4.17
N GLU A 51 -4.60 4.58 4.71
CA GLU A 51 -5.80 5.04 4.01
C GLU A 51 -5.69 6.53 3.65
N GLU A 52 -5.26 7.36 4.60
CA GLU A 52 -5.09 8.80 4.39
C GLU A 52 -3.97 9.12 3.39
N LYS A 53 -2.87 8.37 3.37
CA LYS A 53 -1.71 8.69 2.51
C LYS A 53 -1.79 8.08 1.12
N VAL A 54 -2.34 6.88 1.00
CA VAL A 54 -2.36 6.10 -0.26
C VAL A 54 -3.74 6.11 -0.88
N LEU A 55 -4.77 5.74 -0.12
CA LEU A 55 -6.11 5.60 -0.69
C LEU A 55 -6.78 6.95 -0.97
N SER A 56 -6.42 8.01 -0.24
CA SER A 56 -6.90 9.37 -0.54
C SER A 56 -6.49 9.86 -1.93
N PHE A 57 -5.27 9.51 -2.38
CA PHE A 57 -4.77 9.84 -3.72
C PHE A 57 -5.66 9.25 -4.80
N TYR A 58 -6.11 8.00 -4.61
CA TYR A 58 -7.03 7.34 -5.53
C TYR A 58 -8.48 7.85 -5.39
N ARG A 59 -8.92 8.26 -4.20
CA ARG A 59 -10.26 8.84 -4.00
C ARG A 59 -10.40 10.23 -4.64
N ALA A 60 -9.34 11.03 -4.65
CA ALA A 60 -9.34 12.34 -5.30
C ALA A 60 -9.36 12.25 -6.85
N MET A 61 -9.23 11.05 -7.41
CA MET A 61 -9.31 10.78 -8.84
C MET A 61 -10.71 10.36 -9.31
N ASP A 62 -11.66 10.16 -8.40
CA ASP A 62 -13.09 9.95 -8.70
C ASP A 62 -13.81 11.31 -8.74
#